data_AF-A0A933FP15-F1
#
_entry.id   AF-A0A933FP15-F1
#
_cell.length_a   1.000
_cell.length_b   1.000
_cell.length_c   1.000
_cell.angle_alpha   90.00
_cell.angle_beta   90.00
_cell.angle_gamma   90.00
#
_symmetry.space_group_name_H-M   'P 1'
#
loop_
_entity.id
_entity.type
_entity.pdbx_description
1 polymer ?
#
loop_
_entity_poly.entity_id
_entity_poly.type
_entity_poly.pdbx_seq_one_letter_code
_entity_poly.pdbx_strand_id
1 'polypeptide(L)'
;MMPLLHVAFQEGFDGDTVVVRVNGKEIFRKDNVKTRLQIGYADSFENNFNKGPATVDIVLPSKSLSETVQLQLAAPTYIGVSIQQDKINCRISDQPFGYV
;
A
#
# COMPACT_ATOMS: atom_id res chain seq x y z
N MET A 1 14.77 16.70 -5.57
CA MET A 1 13.51 16.59 -4.81
C MET A 1 13.06 15.14 -4.85
N MET A 2 12.76 14.56 -3.68
CA MET A 2 12.27 13.19 -3.53
C MET A 2 10.74 13.21 -3.50
N PRO A 3 10.03 12.62 -4.49
CA PRO A 3 8.57 12.51 -4.44
C PRO A 3 8.10 11.63 -3.28
N LEU A 4 6.92 11.98 -2.76
CA LEU A 4 6.18 11.19 -1.79
C LEU A 4 5.60 9.94 -2.44
N LEU A 5 5.71 8.79 -1.77
CA LEU A 5 4.87 7.62 -2.01
C LEU A 5 4.04 7.38 -0.75
N HIS A 6 2.73 7.48 -0.90
CA HIS A 6 1.76 7.15 0.14
C HIS A 6 1.07 5.84 -0.23
N VAL A 7 0.99 4.90 0.69
CA VAL A 7 0.26 3.64 0.50
C VAL A 7 -0.78 3.54 1.60
N ALA A 8 -2.04 3.46 1.21
CA ALA A 8 -3.16 3.33 2.12
C ALA A 8 -3.82 1.97 1.97
N PHE A 9 -3.93 1.26 3.08
CA PHE A 9 -4.65 0.00 3.21
C PHE A 9 -6.10 0.31 3.55
N GLN A 10 -7.01 -0.16 2.69
CA GLN A 10 -8.41 0.21 2.68
C GLN A 10 -9.25 -0.99 3.18
N GLU A 11 -10.00 -1.63 2.30
CA GLU A 11 -10.95 -2.68 2.63
C GLU A 11 -10.34 -4.09 2.63
N GLY A 12 -10.96 -4.99 3.39
CA GLY A 12 -10.71 -6.44 3.34
C GLY A 12 -9.61 -6.96 4.27
N PHE A 13 -8.99 -6.10 5.09
CA PHE A 13 -8.00 -6.49 6.08
C PHE A 13 -8.69 -6.93 7.38
N ASP A 14 -8.28 -8.07 7.94
CA ASP A 14 -8.88 -8.64 9.15
C ASP A 14 -7.85 -9.09 10.18
N GLY A 15 -7.03 -8.15 10.66
CA GLY A 15 -5.96 -8.45 11.62
C GLY A 15 -4.70 -8.99 10.94
N ASP A 16 -4.46 -8.59 9.70
CA ASP A 16 -3.41 -9.12 8.86
C ASP A 16 -2.03 -8.53 9.19
N THR A 17 -0.99 -9.33 9.02
CA THR A 17 0.37 -8.81 8.91
C THR A 17 0.60 -8.29 7.50
N VAL A 18 0.96 -7.02 7.41
CA VAL A 18 1.25 -6.34 6.15
C VAL A 18 2.74 -6.02 6.09
N VAL A 19 3.36 -6.36 4.96
CA VAL A 19 4.75 -6.01 4.66
C VAL A 19 4.77 -5.28 3.33
N VAL A 20 5.40 -4.12 3.28
CA VAL A 20 5.67 -3.40 2.03
C VAL A 20 7.16 -3.26 1.81
N ARG A 21 7.58 -3.63 0.60
CA ARG A 21 8.95 -3.48 0.12
C ARG A 21 8.95 -2.53 -1.06
N VAL A 22 9.94 -1.65 -1.10
CA VAL A 22 10.19 -0.79 -2.26
C VAL A 22 11.58 -1.09 -2.77
N ASN A 23 11.69 -1.48 -4.04
CA ASN A 23 12.93 -1.93 -4.68
C ASN A 23 13.61 -3.04 -3.86
N GLY A 24 12.83 -4.01 -3.37
CA GLY A 24 13.30 -5.15 -2.58
C GLY A 24 13.62 -4.84 -1.10
N LYS A 25 13.62 -3.56 -0.68
CA LYS A 25 13.86 -3.18 0.72
C LYS A 25 12.55 -3.05 1.49
N GLU A 26 12.43 -3.76 2.62
CA GLU A 26 11.30 -3.59 3.55
C GLU A 26 11.33 -2.17 4.13
N ILE A 27 10.24 -1.42 3.92
CA ILE A 27 10.08 -0.04 4.36
C ILE A 27 8.87 0.13 5.28
N PHE A 28 7.97 -0.85 5.30
CA PHE A 28 6.86 -0.91 6.22
C PHE A 28 6.58 -2.36 6.60
N ARG A 29 6.38 -2.60 7.89
CA ARG A 29 5.83 -3.85 8.42
C ARG A 29 4.91 -3.49 9.57
N LYS A 30 3.70 -4.05 9.56
CA LYS A 30 2.77 -3.88 10.67
C LYS A 30 1.90 -5.12 10.83
N ASP A 31 1.78 -5.55 12.06
CA ASP A 31 0.89 -6.65 12.45
C ASP A 31 -0.51 -6.12 12.81
N ASN A 32 -1.49 -7.01 12.74
CA ASN A 32 -2.88 -6.74 13.15
C ASN A 32 -3.51 -5.53 12.42
N VAL A 33 -3.21 -5.37 11.13
CA VAL A 33 -3.87 -4.39 10.26
C VAL A 33 -5.30 -4.84 10.01
N LYS A 34 -6.28 -4.02 10.39
CA LYS A 34 -7.70 -4.36 10.32
C LYS A 34 -8.51 -3.18 9.81
N THR A 35 -9.38 -3.43 8.83
CA THR A 35 -10.26 -2.41 8.26
C THR A 35 -11.26 -1.92 9.31
N ARG A 36 -11.33 -0.61 9.50
CA ARG A 36 -12.42 0.06 10.20
C ARG A 36 -13.58 0.24 9.22
N LEU A 37 -14.54 -0.69 9.26
CA LEU A 37 -15.63 -0.77 8.28
C LEU A 37 -16.44 0.52 8.12
N GLN A 38 -16.53 1.35 9.17
CA GLN A 38 -17.24 2.63 9.13
C GLN A 38 -16.67 3.61 8.09
N ILE A 39 -15.36 3.54 7.81
CA ILE A 39 -14.64 4.52 6.98
C ILE A 39 -13.79 3.86 5.88
N GLY A 40 -13.87 2.53 5.73
CA GLY A 40 -13.12 1.78 4.71
C GLY A 40 -11.59 1.88 4.82
N TYR A 41 -11.07 2.25 5.99
CA TYR A 41 -9.63 2.49 6.22
C TYR A 41 -9.08 1.47 7.21
N ALA A 42 -7.95 0.86 6.88
CA ALA A 42 -7.21 -0.02 7.78
C ALA A 42 -5.97 0.68 8.33
N ASP A 43 -5.10 1.17 7.44
CA ASP A 43 -3.85 1.83 7.82
C ASP A 43 -3.24 2.58 6.65
N SER A 44 -2.13 3.28 6.88
CA SER A 44 -1.33 3.85 5.81
C SER A 44 0.11 4.08 6.24
N PHE A 45 0.98 4.25 5.26
CA PHE A 45 2.28 4.84 5.49
C PHE A 45 2.64 5.78 4.34
N GLU A 46 3.60 6.64 4.61
CA GLU A 46 4.18 7.52 3.62
C GLU A 46 5.69 7.58 3.77
N ASN A 47 6.39 7.67 2.64
CA ASN A 47 7.83 7.85 2.63
C ASN A 47 8.28 8.59 1.36
N ASN A 48 9.41 9.29 1.43
CA ASN A 48 9.99 10.00 0.30
C ASN A 48 11.04 9.13 -0.38
N PHE A 49 10.98 9.03 -1.71
CA PHE A 49 11.90 8.21 -2.49
C PHE A 49 12.59 9.04 -3.58
N ASN A 50 13.71 8.53 -4.09
CA ASN A 50 14.32 9.13 -5.27
C ASN A 50 13.39 9.04 -6.48
N LYS A 51 13.48 10.05 -7.35
CA LYS A 51 12.80 9.99 -8.63
C LYS A 51 13.33 8.82 -9.45
N GLY A 52 12.45 8.12 -10.16
CA GLY A 52 12.85 6.97 -10.96
C GLY A 52 11.82 5.85 -10.98
N PRO A 53 12.14 4.74 -11.67
CA PRO A 53 11.35 3.52 -11.57
C PRO A 53 11.38 3.01 -10.13
N ALA A 54 10.23 2.54 -9.67
CA ALA A 54 10.07 1.91 -8.37
C ALA A 54 9.20 0.66 -8.51
N THR A 55 9.59 -0.40 -7.80
CA THR A 55 8.82 -1.63 -7.63
C THR A 55 8.33 -1.68 -6.19
N VAL A 56 7.02 -1.69 -6.00
CA VAL A 56 6.36 -1.77 -4.69
C VAL A 56 5.76 -3.15 -4.54
N ASP A 57 6.30 -3.95 -3.62
CA ASP A 57 5.76 -5.26 -3.29
C ASP A 57 4.94 -5.16 -2.01
N ILE A 58 3.69 -5.58 -2.07
CA ILE A 58 2.78 -5.68 -0.92
C ILE A 58 2.59 -7.16 -0.63
N VAL A 59 2.90 -7.59 0.59
CA VAL A 59 2.85 -8.99 1.01
C VAL A 59 2.01 -9.13 2.26
N LEU A 60 1.11 -10.10 2.26
CA LEU A 60 0.31 -10.55 3.39
C LEU A 60 0.73 -11.99 3.73
N PRO A 61 1.77 -12.18 4.57
CA PRO A 61 2.36 -13.51 4.79
C PRO A 61 1.34 -14.52 5.32
N SER A 62 0.47 -14.09 6.24
CA SER A 62 -0.54 -14.96 6.86
C SER A 62 -1.60 -15.47 5.88
N LYS A 63 -1.81 -14.76 4.76
CA LYS A 63 -2.75 -15.17 3.69
C LYS A 63 -2.05 -15.81 2.49
N SER A 64 -0.71 -15.89 2.49
CA SER A 64 0.08 -16.25 1.31
C SER A 64 -0.26 -15.40 0.06
N LEU A 65 -0.61 -14.12 0.26
CA LEU A 65 -0.91 -13.19 -0.83
C LEU A 65 0.23 -12.20 -1.04
N SER A 66 0.48 -11.86 -2.29
CA SER A 66 1.41 -10.80 -2.67
C SER A 66 0.98 -10.14 -3.96
N GLU A 67 1.24 -8.85 -4.07
CA GLU A 67 1.02 -8.07 -5.30
C GLU A 67 2.19 -7.12 -5.52
N THR A 68 2.62 -6.99 -6.78
CA THR A 68 3.73 -6.12 -7.16
C THR A 68 3.23 -5.01 -8.08
N VAL A 69 3.44 -3.77 -7.68
CA VAL A 69 3.13 -2.58 -8.47
C VAL A 69 4.42 -1.97 -9.00
N GLN A 70 4.52 -1.85 -10.32
CA GLN A 70 5.61 -1.13 -10.98
C GLN A 70 5.13 0.26 -11.38
N LEU A 71 5.91 1.28 -11.03
CA LEU A 71 5.53 2.67 -11.29
C LEU A 71 6.75 3.57 -11.49
N GLN A 72 6.51 4.76 -12.03
CA GLN A 72 7.51 5.81 -12.19
C GLN A 72 7.27 6.93 -11.18
N LEU A 73 8.14 7.06 -10.18
CA LEU A 73 8.07 8.15 -9.20
C LEU A 73 8.64 9.43 -9.81
N ALA A 74 7.77 10.30 -10.29
CA ALA A 74 8.12 11.64 -10.77
C ALA A 74 7.54 12.77 -9.89
N ALA A 75 6.40 12.50 -9.25
CA ALA A 75 5.58 13.39 -8.42
C ALA A 75 4.97 12.58 -7.25
N PRO A 76 4.34 13.23 -6.24
CA PRO A 76 3.60 12.53 -5.21
C PRO A 76 2.65 11.48 -5.80
N THR A 77 2.73 10.25 -5.29
CA THR A 77 1.97 9.10 -5.79
C THR A 77 1.27 8.42 -4.62
N TYR A 78 0.00 8.06 -4.82
CA TYR A 78 -0.85 7.44 -3.81
C TYR A 78 -1.28 6.06 -4.32
N ILE A 79 -1.09 5.02 -3.50
CA ILE A 79 -1.55 3.65 -3.79
C ILE A 79 -2.62 3.28 -2.76
N GLY A 80 -3.82 2.97 -3.24
CA GLY A 80 -4.88 2.36 -2.45
C GLY A 80 -4.80 0.86 -2.59
N VAL A 81 -4.77 0.14 -1.46
CA VAL A 81 -4.65 -1.31 -1.40
C VAL A 81 -5.90 -1.87 -0.74
N SER A 82 -6.58 -2.80 -1.41
CA SER A 82 -7.73 -3.51 -0.84
C SER A 82 -7.59 -5.02 -1.07
N ILE A 83 -8.28 -5.82 -0.25
CA ILE A 83 -8.37 -7.27 -0.41
C ILE A 83 -9.79 -7.62 -0.82
N GLN A 84 -9.96 -8.26 -1.98
CA GLN A 84 -11.25 -8.78 -2.44
C GLN A 84 -11.05 -10.17 -3.05
N GLN A 85 -11.88 -11.13 -2.65
CA GLN A 85 -11.85 -12.51 -3.18
C GLN A 85 -10.43 -13.14 -3.12
N ASP A 86 -9.77 -13.02 -1.97
CA ASP A 86 -8.39 -13.50 -1.75
C ASP A 86 -7.36 -12.97 -2.76
N LYS A 87 -7.58 -11.75 -3.25
CA LYS A 87 -6.63 -11.02 -4.09
C LYS A 87 -6.40 -9.63 -3.54
N ILE A 88 -5.16 -9.18 -3.65
CA ILE A 88 -4.79 -7.80 -3.37
C ILE A 88 -5.08 -6.99 -4.63
N ASN A 89 -5.87 -5.94 -4.51
CA ASN A 89 -6.14 -4.98 -5.59
C ASN A 89 -5.44 -3.67 -5.26
N CYS A 90 -4.72 -3.12 -6.23
CA CYS A 90 -4.00 -1.86 -6.10
C CYS A 90 -4.58 -0.81 -7.05
N ARG A 91 -4.86 0.39 -6.54
CA ARG A 91 -5.25 1.56 -7.33
C ARG A 91 -4.23 2.67 -7.15
N ILE A 92 -3.69 3.18 -8.26
CA ILE A 92 -2.73 4.29 -8.25
C ILE A 92 -3.48 5.61 -8.50
N SER A 93 -3.07 6.67 -7.82
CA SER A 93 -3.62 8.02 -7.93
C SER A 93 -2.51 9.06 -7.79
N ASP A 94 -2.67 10.20 -8.45
CA ASP A 94 -1.84 11.40 -8.29
C ASP A 94 -2.38 12.34 -7.19
N GLN A 95 -3.57 12.04 -6.65
CA GLN A 95 -4.21 12.72 -5.53
C GLN A 95 -4.44 11.78 -4.33
N PRO A 96 -4.50 12.29 -3.09
CA PRO A 96 -4.90 11.51 -1.93
C PRO A 96 -6.28 10.87 -2.10
N PHE A 97 -6.47 9.68 -1.53
CA PHE A 97 -7.79 9.06 -1.46
C PHE A 97 -8.66 9.76 -0.40
N GLY A 98 -9.90 10.06 -0.76
CA GLY A 98 -10.91 10.53 0.18
C GLY A 98 -11.47 9.37 0.99
N TYR A 99 -11.53 9.54 2.31
CA TYR A 99 -12.27 8.68 3.22
C TYR A 99 -13.43 9.51 3.76
N VAL A 100 -14.65 8.97 3.69
CA VAL A 100 -15.88 9.63 4.17
C VAL A 100 -16.29 9.10 5.52
#